data_AF-A0A4D6DMY2-F1
#
_entry.id   AF-A0A4D6DMY2-F1
#
_cell.length_a   1.000
_cell.length_b   1.000
_cell.length_c   1.000
_cell.angle_alpha   90.00
_cell.angle_beta   90.00
_cell.angle_gamma   90.00
#
_symmetry.space_group_name_H-M   'P 1'
#
loop_
_entity.id
_entity.type
_entity.pdbx_description
1 polymer ?
#
loop_
_entity_poly.entity_id
_entity_poly.type
_entity_poly.pdbx_seq_one_letter_code
_entity_poly.pdbx_strand_id
1 'polypeptide(L)'
;FFWGGWVAGAARPGETYSYTHNWPYDPEAGNHPTTPTVVWSFLSILVLFAGAMLVLYVYGQMKELPGDPFNGSDGGTLTTVELERGYEFVRPTQRATYKFFVFAMVLFLVQVLAGILSAEDFVSGGPGTALVTVLGVAMPFTVVRAWHTILQIYWFFVCWVGYTIFFLPRLAPVPRGQRLLINLLFALCVLVGAGALFGIYFGQMGYLSDGAAYWLGSQGWEFMELGRLWHVLMLASFVLWIAIIFRGVRPWITRQNMRSVPAWLLYGSGIMVLFLFF
;
A
#
# COMPACT_ATOMS: atom_id res chain seq x y z
N PHE A 1 -20.76 3.37 -21.00
CA PHE A 1 -20.27 2.40 -21.98
C PHE A 1 -20.12 2.98 -23.38
N PHE A 2 -21.17 3.49 -24.04
CA PHE A 2 -21.09 4.05 -25.40
C PHE A 2 -19.95 5.06 -25.60
N TRP A 3 -19.84 6.06 -24.72
CA TRP A 3 -18.77 7.05 -24.78
C TRP A 3 -17.37 6.43 -24.73
N GLY A 4 -17.16 5.41 -23.88
CA GLY A 4 -15.86 4.71 -23.81
C GLY A 4 -15.51 3.97 -25.10
N GLY A 5 -16.50 3.34 -25.74
CA GLY A 5 -16.31 2.72 -27.06
C GLY A 5 -16.00 3.75 -28.15
N TRP A 6 -16.69 4.89 -28.15
CA TRP A 6 -16.40 5.98 -29.07
C TRP A 6 -14.98 6.54 -28.90
N VAL A 7 -14.54 6.82 -27.66
CA VAL A 7 -13.17 7.28 -27.36
C VAL A 7 -12.14 6.25 -27.84
N ALA A 8 -12.43 4.96 -27.69
CA ALA A 8 -11.52 3.88 -28.09
C ALA A 8 -11.36 3.70 -29.61
N GLY A 9 -12.39 4.03 -30.41
CA GLY A 9 -12.38 3.86 -31.86
C GLY A 9 -12.22 5.15 -32.69
N ALA A 10 -12.56 6.32 -32.14
CA ALA A 10 -12.50 7.57 -32.88
C ALA A 10 -11.05 8.10 -32.96
N ALA A 11 -10.57 8.35 -34.18
CA ALA A 11 -9.28 8.98 -34.43
C ALA A 11 -9.22 10.38 -33.80
N ARG A 12 -8.08 10.74 -33.21
CA ARG A 12 -7.88 12.11 -32.72
C ARG A 12 -7.83 13.08 -33.91
N PRO A 13 -8.27 14.33 -33.74
CA PRO A 13 -8.18 15.33 -34.81
C PRO A 13 -6.74 15.49 -35.31
N GLY A 14 -6.52 15.22 -36.60
CA GLY A 14 -5.21 15.32 -37.25
C GLY A 14 -4.29 14.11 -37.10
N GLU A 15 -4.74 13.04 -36.45
CA GLU A 15 -3.95 11.84 -36.18
C GLU A 15 -4.59 10.59 -36.82
N THR A 16 -3.79 9.53 -36.96
CA THR A 16 -4.23 8.24 -37.51
C THR A 16 -4.55 7.19 -36.44
N TYR A 17 -4.59 7.59 -35.17
CA TYR A 17 -4.85 6.72 -34.03
C TYR A 17 -5.91 7.30 -33.08
N SER A 18 -6.53 6.45 -32.29
CA SER A 18 -7.66 6.80 -31.43
C SER A 18 -7.27 7.58 -30.16
N TYR A 19 -8.25 8.10 -29.42
CA TYR A 19 -7.98 8.77 -28.14
C TYR A 19 -7.25 7.89 -27.13
N THR A 20 -7.39 6.56 -27.24
CA THR A 20 -6.71 5.55 -26.40
C THR A 20 -5.49 4.93 -27.07
N HIS A 21 -4.96 5.52 -28.15
CA HIS A 21 -3.86 4.94 -28.94
C HIS A 21 -4.19 3.55 -29.50
N ASN A 22 -5.38 3.40 -30.10
CA ASN A 22 -5.90 2.18 -30.71
C ASN A 22 -6.09 1.01 -29.72
N TRP A 23 -6.45 1.33 -28.47
CA TRP A 23 -6.83 0.34 -27.46
C TRP A 23 -8.35 0.34 -27.25
N PRO A 24 -9.03 -0.82 -27.12
CA PRO A 24 -8.49 -2.18 -27.12
C PRO A 24 -8.19 -2.69 -28.53
N TYR A 25 -7.44 -3.79 -28.62
CA TYR A 25 -7.20 -4.49 -29.89
C TYR A 25 -8.52 -4.95 -30.49
N ASP A 26 -8.83 -4.45 -31.68
CA ASP A 26 -10.04 -4.77 -32.43
C ASP A 26 -9.80 -4.50 -33.93
N PRO A 27 -9.51 -5.54 -34.73
CA PRO A 27 -9.30 -5.41 -36.17
C PRO A 27 -10.51 -4.86 -36.93
N GLU A 28 -11.74 -5.10 -36.46
CA GLU A 28 -12.96 -4.62 -37.12
C GLU A 28 -13.13 -3.11 -36.96
N ALA A 29 -12.69 -2.57 -35.82
CA ALA A 29 -12.61 -1.14 -35.58
C ALA A 29 -11.34 -0.47 -36.16
N GLY A 30 -10.43 -1.25 -36.79
CA GLY A 30 -9.14 -0.77 -37.28
C GLY A 30 -8.09 -0.52 -36.20
N ASN A 31 -8.31 -1.04 -34.98
CA ASN A 31 -7.42 -0.87 -33.85
C ASN A 31 -6.24 -1.85 -33.90
N HIS A 32 -5.10 -1.34 -34.39
CA HIS A 32 -3.81 -2.01 -34.36
C HIS A 32 -2.77 -1.21 -33.57
N PRO A 33 -1.73 -1.86 -33.02
CA PRO A 33 -0.63 -1.17 -32.34
C PRO A 33 0.00 -0.10 -33.23
N THR A 34 0.14 1.10 -32.70
CA THR A 34 0.75 2.22 -33.43
C THR A 34 2.27 2.04 -33.57
N THR A 35 2.88 2.65 -34.59
CA THR A 35 4.35 2.63 -34.76
C THR A 35 5.09 3.12 -33.50
N PRO A 36 4.69 4.23 -32.85
CA PRO A 36 5.30 4.66 -31.58
C PRO A 36 5.21 3.60 -30.47
N THR A 37 4.09 2.88 -30.34
CA THR A 37 3.94 1.81 -29.33
C THR A 37 5.01 0.74 -29.49
N VAL A 38 5.26 0.31 -30.73
CA VAL A 38 6.28 -0.72 -31.02
C VAL A 38 7.68 -0.18 -30.76
N VAL A 39 8.01 1.01 -31.27
CA VAL A 39 9.34 1.63 -31.12
C VAL A 39 9.69 1.85 -29.65
N TRP A 40 8.79 2.43 -28.85
CA TRP A 40 9.03 2.66 -27.43
C TRP A 40 9.14 1.36 -26.62
N SER A 41 8.43 0.30 -27.01
CA SER A 41 8.56 -1.01 -26.39
C SER A 41 9.99 -1.56 -26.57
N PHE A 42 10.53 -1.54 -27.79
CA PHE A 42 11.90 -1.96 -28.06
C PHE A 42 12.94 -1.08 -27.35
N LEU A 43 12.78 0.25 -27.42
CA LEU A 43 13.68 1.18 -26.76
C LEU A 43 13.69 1.01 -25.23
N SER A 44 12.54 0.74 -24.61
CA SER A 44 12.44 0.54 -23.16
C SER A 44 13.29 -0.63 -22.66
N ILE A 45 13.37 -1.72 -23.43
CA ILE A 45 14.20 -2.89 -23.11
C ILE A 45 15.69 -2.53 -23.17
N LEU A 46 16.12 -1.77 -24.19
CA LEU A 46 17.51 -1.33 -24.31
C LEU A 46 17.89 -0.38 -23.17
N VAL A 47 17.00 0.55 -22.81
CA VAL A 47 17.22 1.46 -21.68
C VAL A 47 17.29 0.69 -20.36
N LEU A 48 16.44 -0.32 -20.15
CA LEU A 48 16.49 -1.19 -18.97
C LEU A 48 17.85 -1.90 -18.87
N PHE A 49 18.33 -2.49 -19.96
CA PHE A 49 19.64 -3.15 -19.97
C PHE A 49 20.79 -2.17 -19.74
N ALA A 50 20.79 -1.01 -20.40
CA ALA A 50 21.78 0.02 -20.19
C ALA A 50 21.81 0.50 -18.73
N GLY A 51 20.64 0.74 -18.13
CA GLY A 51 20.50 1.12 -16.74
C GLY A 51 21.00 0.05 -15.78
N ALA A 52 20.61 -1.22 -16.01
CA ALA A 52 21.08 -2.34 -15.20
C ALA A 52 22.60 -2.52 -15.28
N MET A 53 23.19 -2.46 -16.48
CA MET A 53 24.63 -2.51 -16.67
C MET A 53 25.35 -1.36 -15.97
N LEU A 54 24.83 -0.13 -16.08
CA LEU A 54 25.39 1.03 -15.40
C LEU A 54 25.37 0.87 -13.88
N VAL A 55 24.23 0.44 -13.31
CA VAL A 55 24.10 0.22 -11.86
C VAL A 55 25.09 -0.85 -11.39
N LEU A 56 25.20 -1.98 -12.11
CA LEU A 56 26.12 -3.05 -11.77
C LEU A 56 27.59 -2.62 -11.89
N TYR A 57 27.93 -1.82 -12.92
CA TYR A 57 29.27 -1.26 -13.10
C TYR A 57 29.63 -0.31 -11.96
N VAL A 58 28.75 0.65 -11.64
CA VAL A 58 28.96 1.62 -10.55
C VAL A 58 29.06 0.91 -9.21
N TYR A 59 28.21 -0.08 -8.94
CA TYR A 59 28.30 -0.93 -7.75
C TYR A 59 29.63 -1.67 -7.65
N GLY A 60 30.09 -2.27 -8.76
CA GLY A 60 31.39 -2.93 -8.85
C GLY A 60 32.55 -1.99 -8.51
N GLN A 61 32.57 -0.79 -9.09
CA GLN A 61 33.60 0.22 -8.82
C GLN A 61 33.55 0.75 -7.38
N MET A 62 32.36 0.91 -6.78
CA MET A 62 32.24 1.32 -5.38
C MET A 62 32.80 0.29 -4.40
N LYS A 63 32.75 -1.00 -4.74
CA LYS A 63 33.34 -2.08 -3.93
C LYS A 63 34.88 -2.05 -3.91
N GLU A 64 35.50 -1.47 -4.94
CA GLU A 64 36.95 -1.38 -5.08
C GLU A 64 37.56 -0.12 -4.41
N LEU A 65 36.72 0.82 -3.94
CA LEU A 65 37.18 2.05 -3.28
C LEU A 65 37.70 1.78 -1.85
N PRO A 66 38.87 2.34 -1.46
CA PRO A 66 39.35 2.27 -0.08
C PRO A 66 38.45 3.08 0.86
N GLY A 67 38.02 2.48 1.97
CA GLY A 67 37.02 3.07 2.87
C GLY A 67 35.63 2.54 2.56
N ASP A 68 35.48 1.23 2.73
CA ASP A 68 34.24 0.53 2.45
C ASP A 68 33.11 1.03 3.37
N PRO A 69 31.99 1.56 2.84
CA PRO A 69 30.79 1.82 3.64
C PRO A 69 30.18 0.55 4.25
N PHE A 70 30.56 -0.63 3.74
CA PHE A 70 29.97 -1.94 4.04
C PHE A 70 30.91 -2.90 4.79
N ASN A 71 32.24 -2.72 4.78
CA ASN A 71 33.19 -3.50 5.60
C ASN A 71 33.56 -2.82 6.93
N GLY A 72 32.77 -1.83 7.38
CA GLY A 72 32.97 -1.10 8.63
C GLY A 72 32.22 -1.64 9.84
N SER A 73 31.65 -2.85 9.80
CA SER A 73 30.96 -3.43 10.96
C SER A 73 31.70 -4.67 11.49
N ASP A 74 32.70 -4.43 12.34
CA ASP A 74 33.00 -5.31 13.48
C ASP A 74 31.82 -5.37 14.48
N GLY A 75 30.77 -4.54 14.26
CA GLY A 75 29.47 -4.66 14.91
C GLY A 75 28.68 -5.79 14.27
N GLY A 76 28.41 -6.83 15.05
CA GLY A 76 27.84 -8.06 14.56
C GLY A 76 26.55 -7.91 13.75
N THR A 77 26.26 -8.96 12.98
CA THR A 77 25.02 -9.11 12.24
C THR A 77 23.84 -8.65 13.09
N LEU A 78 22.92 -7.86 12.52
CA LEU A 78 21.62 -7.52 13.15
C LEU A 78 20.72 -8.76 13.27
N THR A 79 21.25 -9.86 13.80
CA THR A 79 20.51 -11.03 14.25
C THR A 79 19.68 -10.61 15.44
N THR A 80 18.49 -11.19 15.54
CA THR A 80 17.56 -11.00 16.66
C THR A 80 18.26 -11.15 18.02
N VAL A 81 19.22 -12.07 18.11
CA VAL A 81 19.99 -12.36 19.34
C VAL A 81 20.92 -11.21 19.75
N GLU A 82 21.61 -10.54 18.81
CA GLU A 82 22.44 -9.36 19.12
C GLU A 82 21.59 -8.10 19.38
N LEU A 83 20.44 -7.99 18.73
CA LEU A 83 19.47 -6.90 18.96
C LEU A 83 18.70 -7.02 20.30
N GLU A 84 18.63 -8.22 20.88
CA GLU A 84 17.97 -8.52 22.15
C GLU A 84 18.95 -8.64 23.33
N ARG A 85 20.26 -8.76 23.06
CA ARG A 85 21.31 -8.81 24.08
C ARG A 85 21.32 -7.51 24.90
N GLY A 86 20.93 -7.59 26.17
CA GLY A 86 20.86 -6.44 27.09
C GLY A 86 19.55 -5.63 27.05
N TYR A 87 18.55 -6.08 26.27
CA TYR A 87 17.26 -5.39 26.07
C TYR A 87 16.06 -6.16 26.64
N GLU A 88 16.19 -6.73 27.85
CA GLU A 88 15.09 -7.47 28.52
C GLU A 88 13.83 -6.61 28.75
N PHE A 89 13.94 -5.28 28.68
CA PHE A 89 12.81 -4.37 28.90
C PHE A 89 12.18 -3.89 27.58
N VAL A 90 11.12 -4.57 27.12
CA VAL A 90 10.23 -4.05 26.07
C VAL A 90 9.50 -2.83 26.61
N ARG A 91 9.77 -1.66 26.03
CA ARG A 91 9.15 -0.40 26.50
C ARG A 91 7.63 -0.44 26.31
N PRO A 92 6.84 0.21 27.19
CA PRO A 92 5.38 0.22 27.06
C PRO A 92 4.85 0.74 25.71
N THR A 93 5.58 1.63 25.04
CA THR A 93 5.26 2.12 23.68
C THR A 93 5.52 1.08 22.59
N GLN A 94 6.53 0.22 22.74
CA GLN A 94 6.80 -0.89 21.81
C GLN A 94 5.75 -1.98 21.97
N ARG A 95 5.39 -2.33 23.22
CA ARG A 95 4.30 -3.29 23.46
C ARG A 95 2.95 -2.81 22.90
N ALA A 96 2.74 -1.49 22.86
CA ALA A 96 1.55 -0.89 22.27
C ALA A 96 1.47 -1.06 20.74
N THR A 97 2.55 -1.44 20.04
CA THR A 97 2.51 -1.70 18.60
C THR A 97 2.07 -3.12 18.26
N TYR A 98 2.10 -4.08 19.20
CA TYR A 98 1.72 -5.48 18.96
C TYR A 98 0.31 -5.63 18.39
N LYS A 99 -0.62 -4.81 18.87
CA LYS A 99 -1.99 -4.77 18.35
C LYS A 99 -2.08 -4.40 16.87
N PHE A 100 -1.15 -3.61 16.32
CA PHE A 100 -1.11 -3.32 14.88
C PHE A 100 -0.78 -4.58 14.09
N PHE A 101 0.21 -5.36 14.53
CA PHE A 101 0.58 -6.62 13.88
C PHE A 101 -0.53 -7.66 13.98
N VAL A 102 -1.16 -7.79 15.14
CA VAL A 102 -2.31 -8.69 15.32
C VAL A 102 -3.46 -8.27 14.40
N PHE A 103 -3.77 -6.97 14.33
CA PHE A 103 -4.81 -6.47 13.43
C PHE A 103 -4.47 -6.70 11.96
N ALA A 104 -3.22 -6.46 11.56
CA ALA A 104 -2.75 -6.74 10.21
C ALA A 104 -2.85 -8.24 9.86
N MET A 105 -2.53 -9.14 10.80
CA MET A 105 -2.71 -10.57 10.59
C MET A 105 -4.19 -10.95 10.36
N VAL A 106 -5.11 -10.36 11.13
CA VAL A 106 -6.54 -10.58 10.93
C VAL A 106 -6.97 -10.11 9.54
N LEU A 107 -6.57 -8.91 9.14
CA LEU A 107 -6.87 -8.36 7.81
C LEU A 107 -6.25 -9.19 6.69
N PHE A 108 -5.03 -9.70 6.87
CA PHE A 108 -4.37 -10.61 5.94
C PHE A 108 -5.16 -11.91 5.77
N LEU A 109 -5.63 -12.52 6.86
CA LEU A 109 -6.47 -13.73 6.78
C LEU A 109 -7.79 -13.44 6.05
N VAL A 110 -8.44 -12.31 6.34
CA VAL A 110 -9.66 -11.90 5.62
C VAL A 110 -9.37 -11.66 4.13
N GLN A 111 -8.22 -11.08 3.79
CA GLN A 111 -7.78 -10.86 2.41
C GLN A 111 -7.55 -12.17 1.65
N VAL A 112 -6.93 -13.16 2.29
CA VAL A 112 -6.73 -14.50 1.71
C VAL A 112 -8.07 -15.19 1.48
N LEU A 113 -8.98 -15.13 2.47
CA LEU A 113 -10.34 -15.68 2.33
C LEU A 113 -11.11 -15.00 1.18
N ALA A 114 -11.04 -13.67 1.06
CA ALA A 114 -11.64 -12.94 -0.05
C ALA A 114 -11.03 -13.32 -1.40
N GLY A 115 -9.73 -13.66 -1.43
CA GLY A 115 -9.06 -14.21 -2.62
C GLY A 115 -9.58 -15.58 -3.01
N ILE A 116 -9.75 -16.48 -2.03
CA ILE A 116 -10.32 -17.81 -2.26
C ILE A 116 -11.75 -17.71 -2.81
N LEU A 117 -12.59 -16.86 -2.19
CA LEU A 117 -13.97 -16.66 -2.61
C LEU A 117 -14.06 -16.03 -4.00
N SER A 118 -13.18 -15.09 -4.34
CA SER A 118 -13.17 -14.50 -5.69
C SER A 118 -12.66 -15.46 -6.75
N ALA A 119 -11.71 -16.34 -6.43
CA ALA A 119 -11.24 -17.38 -7.33
C ALA A 119 -12.30 -18.47 -7.59
N GLU A 120 -13.13 -18.78 -6.59
CA GLU A 120 -14.24 -19.73 -6.73
C GLU A 120 -15.24 -19.29 -7.78
N ASP A 121 -15.54 -18.00 -7.94
CA ASP A 121 -16.50 -17.53 -8.96
C ASP A 121 -16.09 -17.89 -10.40
N PHE A 122 -14.82 -18.24 -10.64
CA PHE A 122 -14.31 -18.74 -11.93
C PHE A 122 -14.37 -20.27 -12.09
N VAL A 123 -14.75 -21.00 -11.05
CA VAL A 123 -14.83 -22.47 -11.02
C VAL A 123 -16.20 -22.90 -10.51
N SER A 124 -16.75 -24.01 -11.00
CA SER A 124 -18.07 -24.47 -10.52
C SER A 124 -17.95 -25.12 -9.13
N GLY A 125 -18.45 -24.44 -8.09
CA GLY A 125 -18.61 -24.94 -6.72
C GLY A 125 -17.45 -24.64 -5.75
N GLY A 126 -17.74 -24.57 -4.44
CA GLY A 126 -16.75 -24.24 -3.41
C GLY A 126 -17.32 -23.66 -2.10
N PRO A 127 -16.47 -23.08 -1.23
CA PRO A 127 -16.87 -22.55 0.08
C PRO A 127 -17.86 -21.37 0.04
N GLY A 128 -17.87 -20.54 -0.99
CA GLY A 128 -18.80 -19.43 -1.21
C GLY A 128 -20.21 -19.92 -1.56
N THR A 129 -20.33 -20.92 -2.43
CA THR A 129 -21.61 -21.60 -2.68
C THR A 129 -22.13 -22.31 -1.42
N ALA A 130 -21.26 -22.91 -0.61
CA ALA A 130 -21.61 -23.44 0.70
C ALA A 130 -22.05 -22.34 1.68
N LEU A 131 -21.38 -21.18 1.69
CA LEU A 131 -21.72 -20.02 2.53
C LEU A 131 -23.12 -19.49 2.23
N VAL A 132 -23.47 -19.35 0.95
CA VAL A 132 -24.82 -18.94 0.52
C VAL A 132 -25.85 -19.97 0.94
N THR A 133 -25.56 -21.26 0.75
CA THR A 133 -26.50 -22.36 1.04
C THR A 133 -26.74 -22.55 2.54
N VAL A 134 -25.72 -22.32 3.38
CA VAL A 134 -25.79 -22.55 4.84
C VAL A 134 -26.14 -21.29 5.64
N LEU A 135 -25.60 -20.12 5.25
CA LEU A 135 -25.75 -18.87 6.00
C LEU A 135 -26.65 -17.83 5.31
N GLY A 136 -27.05 -18.05 4.05
CA GLY A 136 -27.86 -17.09 3.30
C GLY A 136 -27.15 -15.76 3.00
N VAL A 137 -25.83 -15.69 3.20
CA VAL A 137 -25.03 -14.48 2.94
C VAL A 137 -24.44 -14.57 1.54
N ALA A 138 -24.98 -13.76 0.63
CA ALA A 138 -24.42 -13.60 -0.70
C ALA A 138 -23.24 -12.62 -0.68
N MET A 139 -22.10 -13.08 -1.19
CA MET A 139 -20.87 -12.29 -1.31
C MET A 139 -20.53 -12.16 -2.80
N PRO A 140 -21.01 -11.12 -3.51
CA PRO A 140 -20.76 -10.98 -4.93
C PRO A 140 -19.28 -10.84 -5.26
N PHE A 141 -18.87 -11.30 -6.45
CA PHE A 141 -17.51 -11.13 -6.97
C PHE A 141 -16.97 -9.72 -6.78
N THR A 142 -17.78 -8.69 -7.05
CA THR A 142 -17.39 -7.27 -6.92
C THR A 142 -16.96 -6.90 -5.50
N VAL A 143 -17.60 -7.48 -4.47
CA VAL A 143 -17.26 -7.25 -3.06
C VAL A 143 -16.00 -8.01 -2.67
N VAL A 144 -15.95 -9.31 -2.94
CA VAL A 144 -14.80 -10.14 -2.52
C VAL A 144 -13.53 -9.74 -3.25
N ARG A 145 -13.63 -9.33 -4.53
CA ARG A 145 -12.52 -8.73 -5.28
C ARG A 145 -12.05 -7.43 -4.64
N ALA A 146 -12.98 -6.51 -4.34
CA ALA A 146 -12.65 -5.23 -3.71
C ALA A 146 -12.00 -5.39 -2.33
N TRP A 147 -12.49 -6.34 -1.51
CA TRP A 147 -11.85 -6.69 -0.25
C TRP A 147 -10.44 -7.26 -0.46
N HIS A 148 -10.28 -8.18 -1.41
CA HIS A 148 -8.98 -8.79 -1.68
C HIS A 148 -7.92 -7.74 -2.08
N THR A 149 -8.28 -6.79 -2.95
CA THR A 149 -7.36 -5.73 -3.42
C THR A 149 -7.08 -4.70 -2.34
N ILE A 150 -8.11 -4.13 -1.69
CA ILE A 150 -7.91 -3.04 -0.74
C ILE A 150 -7.24 -3.52 0.55
N LEU A 151 -7.61 -4.71 1.04
CA LEU A 151 -7.03 -5.25 2.27
C LEU A 151 -5.56 -5.60 2.07
N GLN A 152 -5.17 -6.05 0.87
CA GLN A 152 -3.76 -6.34 0.54
C GLN A 152 -2.88 -5.12 0.76
N ILE A 153 -3.34 -3.96 0.31
CA ILE A 153 -2.65 -2.68 0.52
C ILE A 153 -2.72 -2.30 2.01
N TYR A 154 -3.89 -2.47 2.63
CA TYR A 154 -4.17 -1.97 3.97
C TYR A 154 -3.37 -2.69 5.07
N TRP A 155 -3.38 -4.02 5.12
CA TRP A 155 -2.66 -4.76 6.16
C TRP A 155 -1.15 -4.54 6.06
N PHE A 156 -0.62 -4.43 4.84
CA PHE A 156 0.79 -4.12 4.59
C PHE A 156 1.18 -2.77 5.19
N PHE A 157 0.37 -1.73 4.98
CA PHE A 157 0.61 -0.41 5.59
C PHE A 157 0.50 -0.43 7.11
N VAL A 158 -0.49 -1.15 7.67
CA VAL A 158 -0.63 -1.28 9.13
C VAL A 158 0.61 -1.95 9.75
N CYS A 159 1.19 -2.96 9.09
CA CYS A 159 2.46 -3.58 9.50
C CYS A 159 3.62 -2.57 9.48
N TRP A 160 3.76 -1.78 8.42
CA TRP A 160 4.80 -0.75 8.31
C TRP A 160 4.67 0.35 9.37
N VAL A 161 3.44 0.79 9.64
CA VAL A 161 3.13 1.73 10.72
C VAL A 161 3.54 1.16 12.08
N GLY A 162 3.18 -0.10 12.35
CA GLY A 162 3.55 -0.79 13.58
C GLY A 162 5.08 -0.93 13.75
N TYR A 163 5.76 -1.31 12.66
CA TYR A 163 7.21 -1.49 12.62
C TYR A 163 7.97 -0.18 12.88
N THR A 164 7.63 0.89 12.17
CA THR A 164 8.32 2.18 12.32
C THR A 164 8.19 2.73 13.75
N ILE A 165 7.00 2.63 14.36
CA ILE A 165 6.78 3.05 15.75
C ILE A 165 7.55 2.15 16.74
N PHE A 166 7.63 0.84 16.47
CA PHE A 166 8.37 -0.10 17.33
C PHE A 166 9.87 0.24 17.42
N PHE A 167 10.45 0.77 16.34
CA PHE A 167 11.85 1.16 16.29
C PHE A 167 12.15 2.54 16.90
N LEU A 168 11.17 3.46 16.99
CA LEU A 168 11.40 4.82 17.51
C LEU A 168 12.16 4.89 18.85
N PRO A 169 11.82 4.08 19.88
CA PRO A 169 12.48 4.17 21.17
C PRO A 169 13.94 3.67 21.18
N ARG A 170 14.39 3.02 20.11
CA ARG A 170 15.82 2.67 19.92
C ARG A 170 16.65 3.86 19.46
N LEU A 171 16.02 4.85 18.83
CA LEU A 171 16.69 6.03 18.27
C LEU A 171 16.77 7.18 19.27
N ALA A 172 15.69 7.42 20.02
CA ALA A 172 15.59 8.55 20.93
C ALA A 172 14.72 8.24 22.16
N PRO A 173 14.89 9.00 23.25
CA PRO A 173 13.99 8.93 24.40
C PRO A 173 12.53 9.19 24.01
N VAL A 174 11.62 8.42 24.60
CA VAL A 174 10.18 8.49 24.26
C VAL A 174 9.57 9.82 24.71
N PRO A 175 8.94 10.60 23.80
CA PRO A 175 8.24 11.83 24.16
C PRO A 175 7.04 11.59 25.08
N ARG A 176 6.71 12.56 25.93
CA ARG A 176 5.50 12.51 26.77
C ARG A 176 4.24 12.38 25.91
N GLY A 177 3.32 11.50 26.30
CA GLY A 177 2.05 11.28 25.59
C GLY A 177 2.11 10.38 24.36
N GLN A 178 3.28 9.82 24.00
CA GLN A 178 3.43 8.98 22.80
C GLN A 178 2.50 7.76 22.80
N ARG A 179 2.30 7.13 23.96
CA ARG A 179 1.39 5.97 24.11
C ARG A 179 -0.06 6.31 23.74
N LEU A 180 -0.53 7.50 24.10
CA LEU A 180 -1.88 7.96 23.77
C LEU A 180 -2.03 8.12 22.26
N LEU A 181 -1.05 8.75 21.59
CA LEU A 181 -1.07 8.95 20.15
C LEU A 181 -1.03 7.62 19.38
N ILE A 182 -0.21 6.66 19.83
CA ILE A 182 -0.17 5.30 19.27
C ILE A 182 -1.53 4.60 19.45
N ASN A 183 -2.18 4.79 20.59
CA ASN A 183 -3.49 4.22 20.84
C ASN A 183 -4.59 4.83 19.98
N LEU A 184 -4.58 6.15 19.82
CA LEU A 184 -5.47 6.89 18.93
C LEU A 184 -5.29 6.46 17.47
N LEU A 185 -4.03 6.39 17.00
CA LEU A 185 -3.72 5.95 15.65
C LEU A 185 -4.27 4.54 15.38
N PHE A 186 -4.08 3.62 16.32
CA PHE A 186 -4.64 2.28 16.20
C PHE A 186 -6.16 2.27 16.10
N ALA A 187 -6.84 3.07 16.93
CA ALA A 187 -8.29 3.17 16.89
C ALA A 187 -8.78 3.69 15.53
N LEU A 188 -8.09 4.67 14.95
CA LEU A 188 -8.38 5.16 13.60
C LEU A 188 -8.14 4.07 12.54
N CYS A 189 -7.06 3.29 12.64
CA CYS A 189 -6.83 2.17 11.73
C CYS A 189 -7.93 1.11 11.83
N VAL A 190 -8.35 0.74 13.04
CA VAL A 190 -9.46 -0.21 13.20
C VAL A 190 -10.76 0.33 12.61
N LEU A 191 -11.04 1.61 12.84
CA LEU A 191 -12.23 2.28 12.30
C LEU A 191 -12.22 2.30 10.76
N VAL A 192 -11.09 2.63 10.14
CA VAL A 192 -10.94 2.62 8.67
C VAL A 192 -11.03 1.20 8.12
N GLY A 193 -10.38 0.22 8.73
CA GLY A 193 -10.47 -1.18 8.29
C GLY A 193 -11.88 -1.76 8.42
N ALA A 194 -12.61 -1.43 9.49
CA ALA A 194 -14.02 -1.78 9.62
C ALA A 194 -14.86 -1.08 8.55
N GLY A 195 -14.60 0.21 8.30
CA GLY A 195 -15.22 0.98 7.22
C GLY A 195 -14.97 0.37 5.83
N ALA A 196 -13.78 -0.19 5.60
CA ALA A 196 -13.45 -0.93 4.38
C ALA A 196 -14.32 -2.17 4.22
N LEU A 197 -14.39 -3.01 5.25
CA LEU A 197 -15.14 -4.26 5.20
C LEU A 197 -16.64 -3.97 5.04
N PHE A 198 -17.22 -3.25 6.00
CA PHE A 198 -18.66 -3.03 6.03
C PHE A 198 -19.11 -2.03 4.97
N GLY A 199 -18.38 -0.94 4.76
CA GLY A 199 -18.74 0.08 3.78
C GLY A 199 -18.79 -0.48 2.36
N ILE A 200 -17.75 -1.22 1.93
CA ILE A 200 -17.73 -1.82 0.59
C ILE A 200 -18.90 -2.80 0.42
N TYR A 201 -19.15 -3.67 1.41
CA TYR A 201 -20.26 -4.62 1.34
C TYR A 201 -21.62 -3.91 1.25
N PHE A 202 -21.93 -2.99 2.17
CA PHE A 202 -23.23 -2.31 2.17
C PHE A 202 -23.42 -1.38 0.96
N GLY A 203 -22.34 -0.78 0.47
CA GLY A 203 -22.35 0.07 -0.73
C GLY A 203 -22.63 -0.74 -1.99
N GLN A 204 -21.92 -1.85 -2.20
CA GLN A 204 -22.05 -2.67 -3.41
C GLN A 204 -23.34 -3.50 -3.43
N MET A 205 -23.86 -3.89 -2.26
CA MET A 205 -25.15 -4.60 -2.14
C MET A 205 -26.36 -3.67 -2.33
N GLY A 206 -26.16 -2.36 -2.48
CA GLY A 206 -27.25 -1.40 -2.66
C GLY A 206 -28.07 -1.11 -1.40
N TYR A 207 -27.54 -1.41 -0.21
CA TYR A 207 -28.20 -1.11 1.06
C TYR A 207 -28.08 0.38 1.46
N LEU A 208 -27.19 1.12 0.81
CA LEU A 208 -26.98 2.56 1.02
C LEU A 208 -27.54 3.35 -0.18
N SER A 209 -28.07 4.55 0.07
CA SER A 209 -28.38 5.50 -1.01
C SER A 209 -27.12 5.99 -1.71
N ASP A 210 -27.21 6.47 -2.96
CA ASP A 210 -26.05 6.85 -3.77
C ASP A 210 -25.09 7.82 -3.06
N GLY A 211 -25.63 8.85 -2.41
CA GLY A 211 -24.84 9.80 -1.63
C GLY A 211 -24.16 9.17 -0.42
N ALA A 212 -24.86 8.28 0.29
CA ALA A 212 -24.30 7.54 1.42
C ALA A 212 -23.25 6.51 0.97
N ALA A 213 -23.45 5.86 -0.18
CA ALA A 213 -22.52 4.92 -0.77
C ALA A 213 -21.21 5.61 -1.18
N TYR A 214 -21.26 6.82 -1.73
CA TYR A 214 -20.06 7.60 -2.05
C TYR A 214 -19.22 7.94 -0.80
N TRP A 215 -19.87 8.30 0.31
CA TRP A 215 -19.17 8.73 1.53
C TRP A 215 -18.76 7.57 2.45
N LEU A 216 -19.66 6.61 2.66
CA LEU A 216 -19.52 5.52 3.63
C LEU A 216 -19.40 4.14 2.99
N GLY A 217 -19.76 4.02 1.72
CA GLY A 217 -19.80 2.75 0.99
C GLY A 217 -18.57 2.52 0.13
N SER A 218 -18.78 2.44 -1.19
CA SER A 218 -17.73 2.23 -2.19
C SER A 218 -17.73 3.28 -3.29
N GLN A 219 -16.54 3.74 -3.71
CA GLN A 219 -16.37 4.68 -4.83
C GLN A 219 -16.32 4.00 -6.20
N GLY A 220 -16.16 2.68 -6.26
CA GLY A 220 -16.14 1.91 -7.51
C GLY A 220 -14.84 1.99 -8.31
N TRP A 221 -13.78 2.61 -7.78
CA TRP A 221 -12.45 2.62 -8.39
C TRP A 221 -11.57 1.54 -7.79
N GLU A 222 -10.97 0.71 -8.63
CA GLU A 222 -10.06 -0.33 -8.17
C GLU A 222 -8.85 0.29 -7.44
N PHE A 223 -8.46 -0.33 -6.31
CA PHE A 223 -7.46 0.16 -5.34
C PHE A 223 -7.86 1.41 -4.55
N MET A 224 -8.99 2.05 -4.88
CA MET A 224 -9.56 3.20 -4.18
C MET A 224 -11.05 2.96 -3.86
N GLU A 225 -11.39 1.73 -3.46
CA GLU A 225 -12.78 1.31 -3.29
C GLU A 225 -13.44 1.89 -2.05
N LEU A 226 -12.69 2.39 -1.07
CA LEU A 226 -13.21 2.94 0.19
C LEU A 226 -14.09 4.17 -0.05
N GLY A 227 -15.17 4.33 0.71
CA GLY A 227 -15.92 5.58 0.77
C GLY A 227 -15.07 6.80 1.16
N ARG A 228 -15.50 8.00 0.74
CA ARG A 228 -14.74 9.25 0.91
C ARG A 228 -14.41 9.57 2.38
N LEU A 229 -15.31 9.26 3.32
CA LEU A 229 -15.05 9.47 4.75
C LEU A 229 -13.86 8.61 5.23
N TRP A 230 -13.84 7.34 4.80
CA TRP A 230 -12.78 6.40 5.18
C TRP A 230 -11.43 6.81 4.59
N HIS A 231 -11.40 7.35 3.37
CA HIS A 231 -10.19 7.96 2.81
C HIS A 231 -9.68 9.14 3.63
N VAL A 232 -10.56 10.05 4.07
CA VAL A 232 -10.17 11.20 4.90
C VAL A 232 -9.63 10.73 6.26
N LEU A 233 -10.27 9.75 6.89
CA LEU A 233 -9.79 9.15 8.14
C LEU A 233 -8.47 8.41 7.96
N MET A 234 -8.27 7.75 6.82
CA MET A 234 -6.99 7.12 6.46
C MET A 234 -5.88 8.16 6.31
N LEU A 235 -6.13 9.27 5.60
CA LEU A 235 -5.21 10.40 5.52
C LEU A 235 -4.89 10.97 6.90
N ALA A 236 -5.90 11.20 7.73
CA ALA A 236 -5.72 11.68 9.10
C ALA A 236 -4.85 10.72 9.93
N SER A 237 -5.02 9.41 9.73
CA SER A 237 -4.18 8.37 10.36
C SER A 237 -2.72 8.48 9.91
N PHE A 238 -2.48 8.64 8.61
CA PHE A 238 -1.11 8.82 8.08
C PHE A 238 -0.44 10.11 8.55
N VAL A 239 -1.18 11.22 8.59
CA VAL A 239 -0.68 12.49 9.13
C VAL A 239 -0.33 12.34 10.61
N LEU A 240 -1.20 11.70 11.40
CA LEU A 240 -0.92 11.42 12.80
C LEU A 240 0.30 10.51 12.97
N TRP A 241 0.45 9.49 12.12
CA TRP A 241 1.61 8.61 12.11
C TRP A 241 2.92 9.36 11.82
N ILE A 242 2.94 10.23 10.81
CA ILE A 242 4.11 11.09 10.53
C ILE A 242 4.40 11.98 11.74
N ALA A 243 3.38 12.57 12.36
CA ALA A 243 3.56 13.40 13.55
C ALA A 243 4.16 12.60 14.73
N ILE A 244 3.78 11.33 14.90
CA ILE A 244 4.34 10.41 15.91
C ILE A 244 5.82 10.14 15.63
N ILE A 245 6.17 9.82 14.37
CA ILE A 245 7.56 9.59 13.96
C ILE A 245 8.38 10.87 14.16
N PHE A 246 7.91 12.00 13.62
CA PHE A 246 8.59 13.28 13.72
C PHE A 246 8.88 13.65 15.18
N ARG A 247 7.90 13.50 16.09
CA ARG A 247 8.11 13.73 17.53
C ARG A 247 9.19 12.82 18.13
N GLY A 248 9.25 11.57 17.69
CA GLY A 248 10.24 10.59 18.16
C GLY A 248 11.64 10.88 17.63
N VAL A 249 11.78 11.23 16.35
CA VAL A 249 13.09 11.39 15.69
C VAL A 249 13.63 12.82 15.84
N ARG A 250 12.79 13.85 16.02
CA ARG A 250 13.21 15.26 16.12
C ARG A 250 14.38 15.52 17.08
N PRO A 251 14.42 14.98 18.32
CA PRO A 251 15.54 15.22 19.25
C PRO A 251 16.86 14.60 18.78
N TRP A 252 16.79 13.63 17.86
CA TRP A 252 17.93 12.88 17.36
C TRP A 252 18.49 13.47 16.05
N ILE A 253 17.68 14.13 15.21
CA ILE A 253 18.14 14.69 13.94
C ILE A 253 19.08 15.88 14.18
N THR A 254 20.29 15.78 13.64
CA THR A 254 21.32 16.81 13.59
C THR A 254 21.82 16.97 12.14
N ARG A 255 22.55 18.06 11.84
CA ARG A 255 23.11 18.28 10.48
C ARG A 255 24.05 17.16 10.03
N GLN A 256 24.66 16.43 10.96
CA GLN A 256 25.63 15.37 10.65
C GLN A 256 24.98 14.02 10.35
N ASN A 257 23.80 13.72 10.92
CA ASN A 257 23.12 12.43 10.75
C ASN A 257 21.90 12.49 9.81
N MET A 258 21.70 13.58 9.09
CA MET A 258 20.56 13.79 8.19
C MET A 258 20.48 12.75 7.04
N ARG A 259 21.60 12.10 6.69
CA ARG A 259 21.68 11.06 5.66
C ARG A 259 21.58 9.63 6.22
N SER A 260 21.33 9.48 7.51
CA SER A 260 21.24 8.17 8.16
C SER A 260 19.90 7.47 7.87
N VAL A 261 19.89 6.13 7.96
CA VAL A 261 18.70 5.29 7.72
C VAL A 261 17.44 5.78 8.45
N PRO A 262 17.49 6.21 9.73
CA PRO A 262 16.30 6.73 10.42
C PRO A 262 15.76 8.05 9.87
N ALA A 263 16.63 8.94 9.38
CA ALA A 263 16.20 10.17 8.72
C ALA A 263 15.53 9.85 7.37
N TRP A 264 16.08 8.90 6.62
CA TRP A 264 15.46 8.37 5.40
C TRP A 264 14.10 7.73 5.65
N LEU A 265 13.91 7.03 6.78
CA LEU A 265 12.58 6.52 7.16
C LEU A 265 11.56 7.65 7.34
N LEU A 266 11.94 8.76 7.97
CA LEU A 266 11.06 9.94 8.10
C LEU A 266 10.74 10.57 6.74
N TYR A 267 11.75 10.79 5.90
CA TYR A 267 11.57 11.39 4.56
C TYR A 267 10.74 10.48 3.65
N GLY A 268 11.06 9.19 3.61
CA GLY A 268 10.32 8.19 2.85
C GLY A 268 8.87 8.10 3.30
N SER A 269 8.61 8.11 4.61
CA SER A 269 7.25 8.12 5.15
C SER A 269 6.47 9.38 4.73
N GLY A 270 7.12 10.55 4.77
CA GLY A 270 6.50 11.81 4.33
C GLY A 270 6.22 11.88 2.84
N ILE A 271 7.19 11.48 2.01
CA ILE A 271 7.07 11.44 0.55
C ILE A 271 6.00 10.44 0.12
N MET A 272 5.96 9.27 0.73
CA MET A 272 4.94 8.26 0.45
C MET A 272 3.52 8.79 0.69
N VAL A 273 3.28 9.47 1.82
CA VAL A 273 1.96 10.06 2.11
C VAL A 273 1.65 11.22 1.18
N LEU A 274 2.65 12.00 0.75
CA LEU A 274 2.45 13.02 -0.27
C LEU A 274 1.95 12.39 -1.58
N PHE A 275 2.65 11.37 -2.10
CA PHE A 275 2.30 10.71 -3.36
C PHE A 275 0.98 9.92 -3.33
N LEU A 276 0.60 9.36 -2.18
CA LEU A 276 -0.63 8.57 -2.06
C LEU A 276 -1.90 9.44 -2.01
N PHE A 277 -1.78 10.74 -1.72
CA PHE A 277 -2.92 11.62 -1.49
C PHE A 277 -2.91 12.92 -2.34
N PHE A 278 -1.86 13.16 -3.13
CA PHE A 278 -1.72 14.27 -4.07
C PHE A 278 -1.14 13.77 -5.40
#